data_AF-A0AA43D7M3-F1
#
_entry.id   AF-A0AA43D7M3-F1
#
_cell.length_a   1.000
_cell.length_b   1.000
_cell.length_c   1.000
_cell.angle_alpha   90.00
_cell.angle_beta   90.00
_cell.angle_gamma   90.00
#
_symmetry.space_group_name_H-M   'P 1'
#
loop_
_entity.id
_entity.type
_entity.pdbx_description
1 polymer ?
#
loop_
_entity_poly.entity_id
_entity_poly.type
_entity_poly.pdbx_seq_one_letter_code
_entity_poly.pdbx_strand_id
1 'polypeptide(L)'
;MIREIDGGSSHLSQNSTIAHFGLGTATSVDAVILKWIGGKEQVLTNQKVNTLLTITEVAGREDNQKRFLAWIVVPHVIFMLYGLFKRNLNRRSGTKPSEPGSN
;
A
#
# COMPACT_ATOMS: atom_id res chain seq x y z
N MET A 1 -21.36 -3.26 -21.59
CA MET A 1 -20.75 -3.50 -22.93
C MET A 1 -19.40 -4.13 -22.69
N ILE A 2 -19.07 -5.22 -23.38
CA ILE A 2 -17.75 -5.85 -23.34
C ILE A 2 -17.12 -5.67 -24.72
N ARG A 3 -15.88 -5.19 -24.78
CA ARG A 3 -15.12 -5.05 -26.03
C ARG A 3 -13.84 -5.84 -25.90
N GLU A 4 -13.69 -6.81 -26.79
CA GLU A 4 -12.45 -7.57 -26.94
C GLU A 4 -11.54 -6.86 -27.94
N ILE A 5 -10.25 -6.79 -27.64
CA ILE A 5 -9.22 -6.20 -28.49
C ILE A 5 -8.11 -7.22 -28.58
N ASP A 6 -7.88 -7.72 -29.79
CA ASP A 6 -6.81 -8.67 -30.08
C ASP A 6 -5.63 -7.96 -30.80
N GLY A 7 -4.42 -8.46 -30.56
CA GLY A 7 -3.16 -7.92 -31.10
C GLY A 7 -2.92 -8.23 -32.59
N GLY A 8 -3.85 -8.93 -33.24
CA GLY A 8 -3.86 -9.19 -34.68
C GLY A 8 -3.14 -10.47 -35.09
N SER A 9 -3.83 -11.31 -35.86
CA SER A 9 -3.22 -12.39 -36.64
C SER A 9 -2.71 -11.83 -37.97
N SER A 10 -1.58 -12.35 -38.44
CA SER A 10 -0.86 -12.02 -39.68
C SER A 10 -1.74 -11.64 -40.88
N HIS A 11 -1.20 -10.77 -41.74
CA HIS A 11 -1.69 -10.26 -43.04
C HIS A 11 -2.28 -8.83 -43.02
N LEU A 12 -1.38 -7.84 -42.94
CA LEU A 12 -1.50 -6.49 -43.55
C LEU A 12 -2.63 -5.53 -43.09
N SER A 13 -3.37 -5.83 -42.02
CA SER A 13 -4.22 -4.84 -41.32
C SER A 13 -4.19 -5.08 -39.83
N GLN A 14 -3.58 -4.17 -39.06
CA GLN A 14 -3.62 -4.24 -37.59
C GLN A 14 -4.78 -3.40 -37.08
N ASN A 15 -5.65 -4.01 -36.29
CA ASN A 15 -6.67 -3.29 -35.53
C ASN A 15 -5.99 -2.39 -34.48
N SER A 16 -6.57 -1.22 -34.19
CA SER A 16 -6.02 -0.37 -33.14
C SER A 16 -6.14 -1.08 -31.79
N THR A 17 -5.02 -1.21 -31.07
CA THR A 17 -4.97 -1.76 -29.72
C THR A 17 -5.52 -0.79 -28.66
N ILE A 18 -5.95 0.40 -29.08
CA ILE A 18 -6.53 1.41 -28.19
C ILE A 18 -8.00 1.09 -27.91
N ALA A 19 -8.34 1.05 -26.62
CA ALA A 19 -9.71 0.98 -26.16
C ALA A 19 -10.29 2.39 -25.99
N HIS A 20 -11.38 2.69 -26.69
CA HIS A 20 -12.12 3.94 -26.50
C HIS A 20 -13.35 3.69 -25.62
N PHE A 21 -13.49 4.50 -24.58
CA PHE A 21 -14.65 4.48 -23.68
C PHE A 21 -15.40 5.81 -23.83
N GLY A 22 -16.64 5.75 -24.31
CA GLY A 22 -17.52 6.90 -24.41
C GLY A 22 -18.14 7.23 -23.05
N LEU A 23 -17.83 8.41 -22.50
CA LEU A 23 -18.28 8.85 -21.17
C LEU A 23 -19.42 9.88 -21.22
N GLY A 24 -19.91 10.22 -22.41
CA GLY A 24 -20.97 11.21 -22.58
C GLY A 24 -20.54 12.61 -22.10
N THR A 25 -21.34 13.22 -21.22
CA THR A 25 -21.08 14.54 -20.63
C THR A 25 -20.29 14.48 -19.32
N ALA A 26 -19.85 13.29 -18.89
CA ALA A 26 -19.06 13.15 -17.67
C ALA A 26 -17.70 13.87 -17.83
N THR A 27 -17.27 14.55 -16.77
CA THR A 27 -16.03 15.34 -16.74
C THR A 27 -14.89 14.66 -15.98
N SER A 28 -15.17 13.55 -15.29
CA SER A 28 -14.18 12.77 -14.54
C SER A 28 -14.52 11.28 -14.52
N VAL A 29 -13.51 10.45 -14.25
CA VAL A 29 -13.64 9.00 -14.02
C VAL A 29 -13.19 8.69 -12.60
N ASP A 30 -14.09 8.12 -11.80
CA ASP A 30 -13.80 7.77 -10.41
C ASP A 30 -12.72 6.69 -10.31
N ALA A 31 -12.84 5.62 -11.13
CA ALA A 31 -11.89 4.53 -11.13
C ALA A 31 -11.76 3.83 -12.50
N VAL A 32 -10.54 3.43 -12.83
CA VAL A 32 -10.21 2.47 -13.89
C VAL A 32 -9.59 1.25 -13.21
N ILE A 33 -10.25 0.09 -13.34
CA ILE A 33 -9.83 -1.17 -12.72
C ILE A 33 -9.27 -2.08 -13.80
N LEU A 34 -7.98 -2.42 -13.68
CA LEU A 34 -7.29 -3.33 -14.58
C LEU A 34 -7.11 -4.69 -13.91
N LYS A 35 -7.56 -5.74 -14.57
CA LYS A 35 -7.33 -7.12 -14.16
C LYS A 35 -6.31 -7.75 -15.10
N TRP A 36 -5.13 -8.03 -14.57
CA TRP A 36 -4.04 -8.62 -15.34
C TRP A 36 -4.18 -10.14 -15.39
N ILE A 37 -3.62 -10.77 -16.44
CA ILE A 37 -3.66 -12.23 -16.66
C ILE A 37 -2.96 -13.08 -15.57
N GLY A 38 -2.30 -12.45 -14.60
CA GLY A 38 -1.75 -13.09 -13.39
C GLY A 38 -2.61 -12.95 -12.14
N GLY A 39 -3.87 -12.50 -12.26
CA GLY A 39 -4.78 -12.29 -11.13
C GLY A 39 -4.52 -11.02 -10.31
N LYS A 40 -3.49 -10.23 -10.68
CA LYS A 40 -3.24 -8.92 -10.07
C LYS A 40 -4.28 -7.91 -10.52
N GLU A 41 -4.68 -7.05 -9.61
CA GLU A 41 -5.55 -5.92 -9.88
C GLU A 41 -4.80 -4.60 -9.69
N GLN A 42 -4.99 -3.66 -10.62
CA GLN A 42 -4.48 -2.30 -10.53
C GLN A 42 -5.63 -1.32 -10.67
N VAL A 43 -5.78 -0.43 -9.69
CA VAL A 43 -6.84 0.57 -9.65
C VAL A 43 -6.23 1.96 -9.81
N LEU A 44 -6.69 2.69 -10.82
CA LEU A 44 -6.34 4.09 -11.06
C LEU A 44 -7.57 4.95 -10.74
N THR A 45 -7.49 5.79 -9.72
CA THR A 45 -8.61 6.64 -9.28
C THR A 45 -8.50 8.06 -9.81
N ASN A 46 -9.61 8.79 -9.89
CA ASN A 46 -9.65 10.23 -10.23
C ASN A 46 -8.98 10.54 -11.58
N GLN A 47 -9.26 9.75 -12.60
CA GLN A 47 -8.70 9.95 -13.93
C GLN A 47 -9.47 11.05 -14.67
N LYS A 48 -8.73 11.85 -15.46
CA LYS A 48 -9.34 12.85 -16.33
C LYS A 48 -10.03 12.17 -17.51
N VAL A 49 -11.10 12.77 -18.00
CA VAL A 49 -11.73 12.36 -19.27
C VAL A 49 -10.92 12.86 -20.45
N ASN A 50 -11.18 12.29 -21.64
CA ASN A 50 -10.55 12.69 -22.91
C ASN A 50 -9.00 12.61 -22.90
N THR A 51 -8.44 11.68 -22.12
CA THR A 51 -6.99 11.41 -22.07
C THR A 51 -6.68 9.99 -22.54
N LEU A 52 -5.52 9.83 -23.18
CA LEU A 52 -4.97 8.50 -23.45
C LEU A 52 -4.20 8.01 -22.23
N LEU A 53 -4.61 6.86 -21.67
CA LEU A 53 -3.93 6.22 -20.56
C LEU A 53 -3.04 5.08 -21.09
N THR A 54 -1.72 5.22 -20.89
CA THR A 54 -0.75 4.13 -21.12
C THR A 54 -0.40 3.51 -19.78
N ILE A 55 -0.72 2.23 -19.61
CA ILE A 55 -0.62 1.55 -18.32
C ILE A 55 0.27 0.33 -18.47
N THR A 56 1.37 0.32 -17.73
CA THR A 56 2.27 -0.83 -17.62
C THR A 56 1.89 -1.64 -16.39
N GLU A 57 1.93 -2.97 -16.49
CA GLU A 57 1.76 -3.85 -15.34
C GLU A 57 2.84 -3.53 -14.29
N VAL A 58 2.41 -3.11 -13.11
CA VAL A 58 3.30 -3.00 -11.95
C VAL A 58 3.30 -4.31 -11.17
N ALA A 59 4.48 -4.76 -10.76
CA ALA A 59 4.61 -5.87 -9.83
C ALA A 59 4.03 -5.46 -8.47
N GLY A 60 2.78 -5.84 -8.22
CA GLY A 60 2.14 -5.92 -6.89
C GLY A 60 2.35 -4.71 -5.97
N ARG A 61 1.38 -3.80 -5.91
CA ARG A 61 1.32 -2.76 -4.88
C ARG A 61 0.93 -3.39 -3.53
N GLU A 62 1.90 -3.88 -2.76
CA GLU A 62 1.66 -4.24 -1.34
C GLU A 62 2.11 -3.18 -0.33
N ASP A 63 3.00 -2.24 -0.68
CA ASP A 63 3.91 -1.79 0.38
C ASP A 63 3.67 -0.39 0.96
N ASN A 64 2.98 0.54 0.30
CA ASN A 64 2.97 1.92 0.81
C ASN A 64 2.11 2.12 2.07
N GLN A 65 0.97 1.43 2.20
CA GLN A 65 0.11 1.57 3.38
C GLN A 65 0.60 0.76 4.57
N LYS A 66 1.10 -0.46 4.35
CA LYS A 66 1.68 -1.32 5.39
C LYS A 66 2.99 -0.74 5.95
N ARG A 67 3.84 -0.12 5.11
CA ARG A 67 5.08 0.53 5.55
C ARG A 67 4.83 1.76 6.42
N PHE A 68 3.80 2.56 6.12
CA PHE A 68 3.45 3.72 6.94
C PHE A 68 3.01 3.31 8.35
N LEU A 69 2.13 2.31 8.47
CA LEU A 69 1.69 1.80 9.77
C LEU A 69 2.83 1.12 10.55
N ALA A 70 3.69 0.36 9.87
CA ALA A 70 4.84 -0.30 10.49
C ALA A 70 5.81 0.71 11.13
N TRP A 71 6.07 1.86 10.49
CA TRP A 71 6.97 2.88 11.02
C TRP A 71 6.42 3.59 12.27
N ILE A 72 5.10 3.57 12.49
CA ILE A 72 4.48 4.11 13.72
C ILE A 72 4.47 3.05 14.83
N VAL A 73 4.07 1.82 14.51
CA VAL A 73 3.86 0.77 15.53
C VAL A 73 5.19 0.28 16.11
N VAL A 74 6.22 0.10 15.28
CA VAL A 74 7.52 -0.45 15.74
C VAL A 74 8.19 0.43 16.81
N PRO A 75 8.32 1.77 16.64
CA PRO A 75 8.85 2.64 17.69
C PRO A 75 8.02 2.63 18.98
N HIS A 76 6.69 2.56 18.87
CA HIS A 76 5.82 2.52 20.06
C HIS A 76 5.98 1.23 20.85
N VAL A 77 6.11 0.10 20.18
CA VAL A 77 6.39 -1.20 20.83
C VAL A 77 7.77 -1.18 21.47
N ILE A 78 8.79 -0.67 20.79
CA ILE A 78 10.15 -0.53 21.35
C ILE A 78 10.15 0.38 22.58
N PHE A 79 9.47 1.53 22.52
CA PHE A 79 9.34 2.45 23.65
C PHE A 79 8.60 1.83 24.83
N MET A 80 7.51 1.11 24.56
CA MET A 80 6.74 0.39 25.58
C MET A 80 7.59 -0.70 26.26
N LEU A 81 8.33 -1.49 25.49
CA LEU A 81 9.25 -2.51 26.01
C LEU A 81 10.40 -1.89 26.82
N TYR A 82 10.97 -0.78 26.35
CA TYR A 82 11.98 -0.03 27.09
C TYR A 82 11.43 0.51 28.42
N GLY A 83 10.21 1.05 28.43
CA GLY A 83 9.55 1.52 29.64
C GLY A 83 9.28 0.41 30.65
N LEU A 84 8.83 -0.77 30.18
CA LEU A 84 8.65 -1.95 31.02
C LEU A 84 9.98 -2.48 31.57
N PHE A 85 11.04 -2.50 30.75
CA PHE A 85 12.38 -2.91 31.16
C PHE A 85 12.97 -1.96 32.21
N LYS A 86 12.87 -0.64 31.99
CA LYS A 86 13.30 0.38 32.94
C LYS A 86 12.54 0.32 34.26
N ARG A 87 11.22 0.08 34.21
CA ARG A 87 10.40 -0.16 35.42
C ARG A 87 10.85 -1.39 36.21
N ASN A 88 11.29 -2.44 35.53
CA ASN A 88 11.79 -3.65 36.19
C ASN A 88 13.13 -3.40 36.92
N LEU A 89 14.06 -2.67 36.30
CA LEU A 89 15.36 -2.35 36.91
C LEU A 89 15.22 -1.46 38.15
N ASN A 90 14.35 -0.45 38.12
CA ASN A 90 14.19 0.50 39.24
C ASN A 90 13.61 -0.14 40.52
N ARG A 91 13.00 -1.33 40.42
CA ARG A 91 12.51 -2.07 41.59
C ARG A 91 13.63 -2.75 42.40
N ARG A 92 14.81 -2.95 41.80
CA ARG A 92 15.92 -3.70 42.42
C ARG A 92 16.93 -2.83 43.17
N SER A 93 16.95 -1.51 42.93
CA SER A 93 17.90 -0.58 43.56
C SER A 93 17.39 0.06 44.87
N GLY A 94 16.18 -0.25 45.31
CA GLY A 94 15.51 0.42 46.44
C GLY A 94 15.76 -0.13 47.84
N THR A 95 16.55 -1.19 48.03
CA THR A 95 16.84 -1.73 49.36
C THR A 95 18.17 -1.20 49.90
N LYS A 96 18.13 -0.08 50.63
CA LYS A 96 19.26 0.41 51.42
C LYS A 96 19.37 -0.47 52.69
N PRO A 97 20.54 -1.02 53.06
CA PRO A 97 20.66 -1.77 54.31
C PRO A 97 20.51 -0.82 55.50
N SER A 98 19.60 -1.11 56.42
CA SER A 98 19.57 -0.47 57.73
C SER A 98 20.76 -0.95 58.57
N GLU A 99 21.58 -0.02 59.05
CA GLU A 99 22.67 -0.29 59.99
C GLU A 99 22.13 -1.03 61.23
N PRO A 100 22.79 -2.09 61.70
CA PRO A 100 22.47 -2.65 62.99
C PRO A 100 23.03 -1.71 64.08
N GLY A 101 22.12 -1.03 64.77
CA GLY A 101 22.44 -0.35 66.03
C GLY A 101 23.01 -1.36 67.02
N SER A 102 24.29 -1.19 67.37
CA SER A 102 24.94 -1.81 68.51
C SER A 102 24.53 -1.07 69.78
N ASN A 103 24.11 -1.83 70.78
CA ASN A 103 24.09 -1.41 72.19
C ASN A 103 25.52 -1.09 72.68
#